data_AF-A0A8T9S4H9-F1
#
_entry.id   AF-A0A8T9S4H9-F1
#
_cell.length_a   1.000
_cell.length_b   1.000
_cell.length_c   1.000
_cell.angle_alpha   90.00
_cell.angle_beta   90.00
_cell.angle_gamma   90.00
#
_symmetry.space_group_name_H-M   'P 1'
#
loop_
_entity.id
_entity.type
_entity.pdbx_description
1 polymer ?
#
loop_
_entity_poly.entity_id
_entity_poly.type
_entity_poly.pdbx_seq_one_letter_code
_entity_poly.pdbx_strand_id
1 'polypeptide(L)'
;MKPFLSCLLVGAAATLSNCQQTPPADQPTQAPVAVAPTPTAGLTEADARAKVATYVKTMPNPELYVTDSARVNDNGATWQVLVPRRDWARRMPNSARFEVQKETGAVSTAPVK
;
A
#
# COMPACT_ATOMS: atom_id res chain seq x y z
N MET A 1 -18.25 -2.74 -57.73
CA MET A 1 -18.49 -1.37 -58.24
C MET A 1 -17.16 -0.63 -58.18
N LYS A 2 -16.65 -0.23 -59.34
CA LYS A 2 -15.58 0.78 -59.56
C LYS A 2 -16.19 2.18 -59.24
N PRO A 3 -15.49 3.34 -59.33
CA PRO A 3 -14.03 3.65 -59.40
C PRO A 3 -13.65 5.00 -58.70
N PHE A 4 -12.42 5.48 -58.97
CA PHE A 4 -12.05 6.92 -59.10
C PHE A 4 -11.96 7.76 -57.80
N LEU A 5 -11.21 8.86 -57.70
CA LEU A 5 -10.45 9.66 -58.67
C LEU A 5 -9.36 10.41 -57.89
N SER A 6 -8.19 10.51 -58.51
CA SER A 6 -7.13 11.46 -58.20
C SER A 6 -7.62 12.91 -58.41
N CYS A 7 -7.18 13.89 -57.60
CA CYS A 7 -7.17 15.28 -58.05
C CYS A 7 -5.95 16.03 -57.51
N LEU A 8 -5.01 16.25 -58.43
CA LEU A 8 -3.89 17.17 -58.41
C LEU A 8 -4.37 18.64 -58.43
N LEU A 9 -3.62 19.55 -57.80
CA LEU A 9 -3.42 21.01 -58.09
C LEU A 9 -2.61 21.59 -56.91
N VAL A 10 -1.31 21.92 -56.95
CA VAL A 10 -0.52 22.95 -57.70
C VAL A 10 -0.99 24.40 -57.49
N GLY A 11 -0.07 25.24 -57.00
CA GLY A 11 -0.08 26.72 -57.10
C GLY A 11 -0.07 27.43 -55.73
N ALA A 12 1.07 27.84 -55.17
CA ALA A 12 1.95 28.96 -55.52
C ALA A 12 1.47 30.35 -55.01
N ALA A 13 2.43 31.05 -54.36
CA ALA A 13 2.57 32.51 -54.19
C ALA A 13 1.83 33.23 -53.05
N ALA A 14 2.62 33.49 -51.99
CA ALA A 14 2.91 34.81 -51.40
C ALA A 14 1.78 35.84 -51.21
N THR A 15 1.54 36.21 -49.94
CA THR A 15 1.40 37.62 -49.53
C THR A 15 1.87 37.83 -48.09
N LEU A 16 2.65 38.90 -47.94
CA LEU A 16 3.20 39.48 -46.72
C LEU A 16 2.10 39.85 -45.72
N SER A 17 2.33 39.64 -44.42
CA SER A 17 2.27 40.73 -43.43
C SER A 17 2.39 40.21 -41.99
N ASN A 18 3.44 40.74 -41.37
CA ASN A 18 3.71 40.87 -39.96
C ASN A 18 2.45 41.03 -39.07
N CYS A 19 2.18 40.01 -38.25
CA CYS A 19 1.54 40.17 -36.96
C CYS A 19 2.24 39.18 -36.02
N GLN A 20 3.23 39.68 -35.28
CA GLN A 20 3.71 39.01 -34.08
C GLN A 20 2.51 38.80 -33.15
N GLN A 21 1.95 37.60 -33.17
CA GLN A 21 1.04 37.17 -32.14
C GLN A 21 1.91 36.66 -31.00
N THR A 22 2.04 37.48 -29.97
CA THR A 22 2.63 37.10 -28.69
C THR A 22 2.03 35.77 -28.24
N PRO A 23 2.82 34.69 -28.07
CA PRO A 23 2.31 33.47 -27.48
C PRO A 23 1.83 33.79 -26.06
N PRO A 24 0.59 33.45 -25.68
CA PRO A 24 0.27 33.27 -24.29
C PRO A 24 1.25 32.21 -23.77
N ALA A 25 2.01 32.56 -22.73
CA ALA A 25 2.85 31.61 -22.02
C ALA A 25 2.04 30.35 -21.73
N ASP A 26 2.60 29.20 -22.09
CA ASP A 26 2.13 27.87 -21.75
C ASP A 26 1.69 27.85 -20.27
N GLN A 27 0.39 27.89 -20.04
CA GLN A 27 -0.15 27.29 -18.84
C GLN A 27 -0.02 25.79 -19.05
N PRO A 28 0.66 25.05 -18.17
CA PRO A 28 0.57 23.61 -18.21
C PRO A 28 -0.89 23.25 -18.03
N THR A 29 -1.51 22.75 -19.10
CA THR A 29 -2.78 22.03 -19.01
C THR A 29 -2.49 20.84 -18.11
N GLN A 30 -2.83 20.96 -16.82
CA GLN A 30 -2.88 19.81 -15.93
C GLN A 30 -3.92 18.87 -16.53
N ALA A 31 -3.44 17.81 -17.19
CA ALA A 31 -4.25 16.63 -17.42
C ALA A 31 -4.92 16.27 -16.09
N PRO A 32 -6.18 15.77 -16.09
CA PRO A 32 -6.80 15.29 -14.87
C PRO A 32 -5.85 14.29 -14.24
N VAL A 33 -5.32 14.63 -13.07
CA VAL A 33 -4.53 13.70 -12.28
C VAL A 33 -5.47 12.53 -12.02
N ALA A 34 -5.18 11.39 -12.63
CA ALA A 34 -5.82 10.14 -12.24
C ALA A 34 -5.46 9.97 -10.77
N VAL A 35 -6.45 10.18 -9.90
CA VAL A 35 -6.30 9.96 -8.46
C VAL A 35 -6.04 8.46 -8.33
N ALA A 36 -4.78 8.08 -8.20
CA ALA A 36 -4.43 6.72 -7.83
C ALA A 36 -5.19 6.43 -6.52
N PRO A 37 -5.89 5.28 -6.41
CA PRO A 37 -6.62 4.97 -5.20
C PRO A 37 -5.64 5.05 -4.03
N THR A 38 -5.91 5.94 -3.09
CA THR A 38 -5.15 6.04 -1.85
C THR A 38 -5.29 4.67 -1.19
N PRO A 39 -4.20 3.92 -0.93
CA PRO A 39 -4.34 2.66 -0.22
C PRO A 39 -5.03 2.96 1.10
N THR A 40 -6.20 2.36 1.33
CA THR A 40 -6.87 2.38 2.63
C THR A 40 -5.82 2.00 3.65
N ALA A 41 -5.46 2.92 4.53
CA ALA A 41 -4.42 2.70 5.51
C ALA A 41 -4.91 1.59 6.45
N GLY A 42 -4.47 0.36 6.19
CA GLY A 42 -4.69 -0.77 7.08
C GLY A 42 -4.02 -0.51 8.43
N LEU A 43 -4.44 -1.28 9.42
CA LEU A 43 -3.89 -1.25 10.78
C LEU A 43 -2.35 -1.25 10.74
N THR A 44 -1.68 -0.42 11.54
CA THR A 44 -0.21 -0.31 11.51
C THR A 44 0.48 -1.45 12.27
N GLU A 45 1.80 -1.59 12.13
CA GLU A 45 2.60 -2.50 12.95
C GLU A 45 2.40 -2.23 14.46
N ALA A 46 2.41 -0.95 14.86
CA ALA A 46 2.26 -0.54 16.25
C ALA A 46 0.88 -0.94 16.80
N ASP A 47 -0.16 -0.74 15.98
CA ASP A 47 -1.52 -1.16 16.33
C ASP A 47 -1.60 -2.69 16.48
N ALA A 48 -0.93 -3.46 15.60
CA ALA A 48 -0.93 -4.92 15.68
C ALA A 48 -0.28 -5.41 16.98
N ARG A 49 0.84 -4.80 17.36
CA ARG A 49 1.51 -5.07 18.64
C ARG A 49 0.60 -4.75 19.83
N ALA A 50 -0.09 -3.60 19.80
CA ALA A 50 -1.01 -3.19 20.86
C ALA A 50 -2.23 -4.12 20.97
N LYS A 51 -2.79 -4.56 19.84
CA LYS A 51 -3.89 -5.53 19.79
C LYS A 51 -3.47 -6.87 20.40
N VAL A 52 -2.29 -7.38 20.06
CA VAL A 52 -1.76 -8.61 20.66
C VAL A 52 -1.48 -8.44 22.15
N ALA A 53 -0.91 -7.31 22.57
CA ALA A 53 -0.70 -7.04 24.00
C ALA A 53 -2.02 -7.02 24.79
N THR A 54 -3.09 -6.49 24.19
CA THR A 54 -4.43 -6.49 24.78
C THR A 54 -5.01 -7.91 24.81
N TYR A 55 -4.88 -8.66 23.72
CA TYR A 55 -5.35 -10.04 23.64
C TYR A 55 -4.65 -10.95 24.67
N VAL A 56 -3.33 -10.83 24.81
CA VAL A 56 -2.53 -11.61 25.78
C VAL A 56 -3.04 -11.45 27.21
N LYS A 57 -3.51 -10.26 27.61
CA LYS A 57 -4.09 -10.04 28.95
C LYS A 57 -5.34 -10.88 29.24
N THR A 58 -6.01 -11.37 28.21
CA THR A 58 -7.19 -12.24 28.32
C THR A 58 -6.84 -13.73 28.35
N MET A 59 -5.59 -14.08 28.05
CA MET A 59 -5.12 -15.46 28.03
C MET A 59 -4.79 -15.96 29.44
N PRO A 60 -4.80 -17.29 29.65
CA PRO A 60 -4.22 -17.85 30.86
C PRO A 60 -2.71 -17.57 30.92
N ASN A 61 -2.21 -17.29 32.13
CA ASN A 61 -0.80 -17.04 32.42
C ASN A 61 -0.18 -15.92 31.54
N PRO A 62 -0.79 -14.72 31.48
CA PRO A 62 -0.33 -13.62 30.62
C PRO A 62 1.10 -13.17 30.95
N GLU A 63 1.55 -13.36 32.19
CA GLU A 63 2.90 -13.03 32.68
C GLU A 63 4.03 -13.82 32.02
N LEU A 64 3.69 -14.91 31.31
CA LEU A 64 4.66 -15.70 30.54
C LEU A 64 5.03 -15.04 29.21
N TYR A 65 4.22 -14.11 28.72
CA TYR A 65 4.39 -13.46 27.41
C TYR A 65 5.11 -12.12 27.55
N VAL A 66 6.20 -11.93 26.81
CA VAL A 66 7.01 -10.70 26.85
C VAL A 66 6.60 -9.78 25.69
N THR A 67 5.45 -9.10 25.83
CA THR A 67 4.83 -8.31 24.74
C THR A 67 5.68 -7.12 24.29
N ASP A 68 6.49 -6.54 25.17
CA ASP A 68 7.39 -5.42 24.80
C ASP A 68 8.53 -5.85 23.87
N SER A 69 8.89 -7.14 23.91
CA SER A 69 9.89 -7.75 23.04
C SER A 69 9.28 -8.41 21.80
N ALA A 70 8.00 -8.15 21.52
CA ALA A 70 7.34 -8.72 20.36
C ALA A 70 7.93 -8.17 19.05
N ARG A 71 8.13 -9.07 18.08
CA ARG A 71 8.47 -8.70 16.70
C ARG A 71 7.22 -8.77 15.84
N VAL A 72 7.10 -7.86 14.89
CA VAL A 72 5.99 -7.81 13.95
C VAL A 72 6.55 -7.94 12.54
N ASN A 73 5.97 -8.83 11.75
CA ASN A 73 6.32 -9.06 10.36
C ASN A 73 5.09 -8.81 9.48
N ASP A 74 5.29 -8.19 8.33
CA ASP A 74 4.26 -8.08 7.30
C ASP A 74 4.02 -9.47 6.67
N ASN A 75 2.76 -9.91 6.64
CA ASN A 75 2.35 -11.15 5.99
C ASN A 75 1.13 -10.91 5.09
N GLY A 76 1.20 -9.87 4.26
CA GLY A 76 0.18 -9.51 3.29
C GLY A 76 -1.08 -8.95 3.95
N ALA A 77 -2.14 -9.75 4.04
CA ALA A 77 -3.41 -9.35 4.66
C ALA A 77 -3.36 -9.31 6.20
N THR A 78 -2.29 -9.84 6.80
CA THR A 78 -2.12 -9.93 8.25
C THR A 78 -0.78 -9.36 8.70
N TRP A 79 -0.71 -8.94 9.96
CA TRP A 79 0.52 -8.81 10.70
C TRP A 79 0.78 -10.11 11.45
N GLN A 80 1.96 -10.70 11.25
CA GLN A 80 2.44 -11.78 12.10
C GLN A 80 3.15 -11.15 13.30
N VAL A 81 2.71 -11.46 14.51
CA VAL A 81 3.33 -10.97 15.74
C VAL A 81 3.93 -12.16 16.49
N LEU A 82 5.24 -12.13 16.68
CA LEU A 82 5.99 -13.14 17.44
C LEU A 82 6.28 -12.59 18.83
N VAL A 83 5.70 -13.23 19.85
CA VAL A 83 5.84 -12.83 21.25
C VAL A 83 6.68 -13.85 22.00
N PRO A 84 7.87 -13.48 22.51
CA PRO A 84 8.68 -14.38 23.31
C PRO A 84 7.94 -14.89 24.55
N ARG A 85 8.20 -16.16 24.91
CA ARG A 85 7.67 -16.79 26.12
C ARG A 85 8.76 -17.13 27.12
N ARG A 86 8.57 -16.73 28.39
CA ARG A 86 9.53 -16.94 29.48
C ARG A 86 9.74 -18.41 29.80
N ASP A 87 8.67 -19.20 29.78
CA ASP A 87 8.70 -20.63 30.05
C ASP A 87 9.35 -21.45 28.92
N TRP A 88 9.55 -20.84 27.73
CA TRP A 88 10.16 -21.49 26.56
C TRP A 88 11.58 -21.01 26.26
N ALA A 89 12.21 -20.27 27.18
CA ALA A 89 13.53 -19.67 26.95
C ALA A 89 14.63 -20.66 26.51
N ARG A 90 14.47 -21.97 26.80
CA ARG A 90 15.40 -23.05 26.43
C ARG A 90 14.83 -24.03 25.38
N ARG A 91 13.75 -23.68 24.70
CA ARG A 91 13.08 -24.53 23.68
C ARG A 91 12.89 -23.73 22.39
N MET A 92 13.11 -24.37 21.25
CA MET A 92 12.75 -23.80 19.95
C MET A 92 11.41 -24.37 19.48
N PRO A 93 10.53 -23.54 18.90
CA PRO A 93 10.55 -22.08 18.91
C PRO A 93 10.23 -21.52 20.31
N ASN A 94 10.90 -20.42 20.68
CA ASN A 94 10.76 -19.80 22.01
C ASN A 94 9.69 -18.70 22.07
N SER A 95 8.89 -18.57 21.00
CA SER A 95 7.91 -17.50 20.83
C SER A 95 6.55 -18.08 20.46
N ALA A 96 5.49 -17.42 20.90
CA ALA A 96 4.14 -17.66 20.39
C ALA A 96 3.91 -16.79 19.16
N ARG A 97 3.20 -17.32 18.16
CA ARG A 97 2.78 -16.58 16.97
C ARG A 97 1.32 -16.19 17.09
N PHE A 98 1.08 -14.92 16.82
CA PHE A 98 -0.25 -14.34 16.64
C PHE A 98 -0.36 -13.75 15.23
N GLU A 99 -1.58 -13.72 14.72
CA GLU A 99 -1.92 -13.05 13.46
C GLU A 99 -2.95 -11.97 13.75
N VAL A 100 -2.73 -10.79 13.20
CA VAL A 100 -3.64 -9.66 13.30
C VAL A 100 -4.11 -9.28 11.90
N GLN A 101 -5.40 -9.37 11.62
CA GLN A 101 -5.95 -8.94 10.34
C GLN A 101 -5.77 -7.42 10.16
N LYS A 102 -5.21 -6.97 9.03
CA LYS A 102 -4.94 -5.53 8.81
C LYS A 102 -6.21 -4.70 8.64
N GLU A 103 -7.29 -5.32 8.18
CA GLU A 103 -8.57 -4.64 7.97
C GLU A 103 -9.39 -4.54 9.26
N THR A 104 -9.48 -5.64 10.03
CA THR A 104 -10.40 -5.74 11.18
C THR A 104 -9.71 -5.61 12.53
N GLY A 105 -8.39 -5.85 12.59
CA GLY A 105 -7.65 -5.97 13.84
C GLY A 105 -7.97 -7.24 14.64
N ALA A 106 -8.67 -8.21 14.05
CA ALA A 106 -8.95 -9.49 14.69
C ALA A 106 -7.64 -10.26 14.96
N VAL A 107 -7.50 -10.77 16.18
CA VAL A 107 -6.31 -11.49 16.64
C VAL A 107 -6.59 -12.99 16.71
N SER A 108 -5.71 -13.81 16.13
CA SER A 108 -5.75 -15.26 16.24
C SER A 108 -4.38 -15.84 16.59
N THR A 109 -4.36 -17.00 17.26
CA THR A 109 -3.13 -17.76 17.52
C THR A 109 -2.80 -18.67 16.34
N ALA A 110 -1.52 -18.81 16.01
CA ALA A 110 -1.06 -19.75 15.00
C ALA A 110 0.20 -20.50 15.48
N PRO A 111 0.45 -21.73 14.99
CA PRO A 111 1.72 -22.41 15.27
C PRO A 111 2.88 -21.67 14.58
N VAL A 112 4.01 -21.62 15.27
CA VAL A 112 5.28 -21.22 14.65
C VAL A 112 5.75 -22.41 13.79
N LYS A 113 6.11 -22.14 12.54
CA LYS A 113 6.66 -23.14 11.60
C LYS A 113 8.16 -22.90 11.45
#